data_AF-A0A2T7BJ84-F1
#
_entry.id   AF-A0A2T7BJ84-F1
#
_cell.length_a   1.000
_cell.length_b   1.000
_cell.length_c   1.000
_cell.angle_alpha   90.00
_cell.angle_beta   90.00
_cell.angle_gamma   90.00
#
_symmetry.space_group_name_H-M   'P 1'
#
loop_
_entity.id
_entity.type
_entity.pdbx_description
1 polymer ?
#
loop_
_entity_poly.entity_id
_entity_poly.type
_entity_poly.pdbx_seq_one_letter_code
_entity_poly.pdbx_strand_id
1 'polypeptide(L)'
;MKSILLWCALAFAGLAARAQDPAPLSKGEVNTLFPETVKARLGIKFPVFKAFAFQDRHGSNYVLLTESQDSIVHDGPNADTLHRAIKAVCVVANGDGYTKNWEINDFIDKTAGEISIWFWSKSCAFTDLDGDGLADVFIAYSTKGEEDGNGGRLKLILVYKGQKIAIRHQDSDLDEGRQTRVDATFYALPATVQQQGIAILKRIVQNEEAYLGSGWEEGMKKHKSVL
;
A
#
# COMPACT_ATOMS: atom_id res chain seq x y z
N MET A 1 13.54 18.89 -46.35
CA MET A 1 12.65 19.00 -45.18
C MET A 1 13.25 18.17 -44.06
N LYS A 2 13.87 18.81 -43.06
CA LYS A 2 14.46 18.13 -41.88
C LYS A 2 13.53 18.40 -40.71
N SER A 3 12.92 17.36 -40.13
CA SER A 3 12.08 17.52 -38.94
C SER A 3 12.98 17.77 -37.72
N ILE A 4 12.64 18.80 -36.97
CA ILE A 4 13.27 19.15 -35.69
C ILE A 4 12.47 18.37 -34.63
N LEU A 5 13.09 17.37 -34.01
CA LEU A 5 12.57 16.79 -32.77
C LEU A 5 12.86 17.76 -31.63
N LEU A 6 11.81 18.39 -31.12
CA LEU A 6 11.87 19.20 -29.91
C LEU A 6 11.93 18.26 -28.70
N TRP A 7 13.09 18.17 -28.07
CA TRP A 7 13.22 17.54 -26.76
C TRP A 7 12.78 18.54 -25.69
N CYS A 8 11.59 18.35 -25.12
CA CYS A 8 11.22 19.02 -23.88
C CYS A 8 11.95 18.33 -22.72
N ALA A 9 13.18 18.76 -22.44
CA ALA A 9 13.82 18.48 -21.16
C ALA A 9 13.19 19.42 -20.11
N LEU A 10 12.32 18.90 -19.26
CA LEU A 10 11.95 19.62 -18.04
C LEU A 10 13.18 19.67 -17.13
N ALA A 11 13.83 20.82 -17.09
CA ALA A 11 14.86 21.12 -16.10
C ALA A 11 14.18 21.40 -14.76
N PHE A 12 14.21 20.44 -13.84
CA PHE A 12 13.91 20.70 -12.43
C PHE A 12 15.17 21.28 -11.77
N ALA A 13 15.15 22.59 -11.54
CA ALA A 13 16.14 23.27 -10.71
C ALA A 13 16.02 22.77 -9.26
N GLY A 14 17.15 22.37 -8.68
CA GLY A 14 17.23 21.83 -7.33
C GLY A 14 16.80 22.84 -6.27
N LEU A 15 15.57 22.68 -5.77
CA LEU A 15 15.28 22.96 -4.37
C LEU A 15 15.62 21.71 -3.57
N ALA A 16 16.19 21.88 -2.37
CA ALA A 16 16.36 20.80 -1.41
C ALA A 16 15.09 19.94 -1.40
N ALA A 17 15.23 18.66 -1.76
CA ALA A 17 14.12 17.75 -2.02
C ALA A 17 13.37 17.48 -0.72
N ARG A 18 12.51 18.41 -0.32
CA ARG A 18 11.44 18.14 0.62
C ARG A 18 10.54 17.13 -0.06
N ALA A 19 10.26 16.01 0.60
CA ALA A 19 9.34 15.01 0.07
C ALA A 19 8.03 15.73 -0.31
N GLN A 20 7.67 15.65 -1.59
CA GLN A 20 6.38 16.12 -2.08
C GLN A 20 5.34 15.04 -1.79
N ASP A 21 4.12 15.47 -1.46
CA ASP A 21 3.01 14.55 -1.25
C ASP A 21 2.83 13.61 -2.45
N PRO A 22 2.47 12.35 -2.21
CA PRO A 22 2.32 11.35 -3.26
C PRO A 22 1.27 11.77 -4.28
N ALA A 23 1.67 11.82 -5.55
CA ALA A 23 0.78 12.08 -6.66
C ALA A 23 0.25 10.75 -7.23
N PRO A 24 -1.08 10.49 -7.22
CA PRO A 24 -1.63 9.33 -7.91
C PRO A 24 -1.41 9.48 -9.42
N LEU A 25 -0.91 8.42 -10.06
CA LEU A 25 -0.74 8.39 -11.51
C LEU A 25 -2.03 7.94 -12.21
N SER A 26 -2.32 8.56 -13.35
CA SER A 26 -3.35 8.10 -14.29
C SER A 26 -2.93 6.81 -15.01
N LYS A 27 -3.91 6.10 -15.59
CA LYS A 27 -3.62 4.90 -16.41
C LYS A 27 -2.70 5.21 -17.59
N GLY A 28 -2.85 6.38 -18.21
CA GLY A 28 -2.00 6.82 -19.31
C GLY A 28 -0.54 6.99 -18.87
N GLU A 29 -0.32 7.71 -17.77
CA GLU A 29 1.02 7.88 -17.18
C GLU A 29 1.65 6.55 -16.78
N VAL A 30 0.89 5.64 -16.15
CA VAL A 30 1.37 4.30 -15.82
C VAL A 30 1.81 3.55 -17.07
N ASN A 31 1.03 3.58 -18.15
CA ASN A 31 1.38 2.87 -19.39
C ASN A 31 2.60 3.49 -20.09
N THR A 32 2.78 4.82 -20.00
CA THR A 32 3.94 5.52 -20.54
C THR A 32 5.20 5.24 -19.73
N LEU A 33 5.13 5.33 -18.41
CA LEU A 33 6.28 5.16 -17.51
C LEU A 33 6.66 3.69 -17.34
N PHE A 34 5.66 2.80 -17.32
CA PHE A 34 5.80 1.37 -17.09
C PHE A 34 5.13 0.58 -18.22
N PRO A 35 5.66 0.62 -19.46
CA PRO A 35 5.20 -0.28 -20.51
C PRO A 35 5.45 -1.74 -20.13
N GLU A 36 4.79 -2.69 -20.80
CA GLU A 36 4.87 -4.12 -20.47
C GLU A 36 6.31 -4.67 -20.41
N THR A 37 7.22 -4.16 -21.24
CA THR A 37 8.64 -4.53 -21.19
C THR A 37 9.32 -4.13 -19.88
N VAL A 38 9.00 -2.94 -19.36
CA VAL A 38 9.50 -2.44 -18.07
C VAL A 38 8.86 -3.23 -16.93
N LYS A 39 7.54 -3.46 -16.97
CA LYS A 39 6.84 -4.28 -15.97
C LYS A 39 7.43 -5.69 -15.90
N ALA A 40 7.68 -6.32 -17.05
CA ALA A 40 8.28 -7.65 -17.12
C ALA A 40 9.68 -7.69 -16.48
N ARG A 41 10.54 -6.70 -16.79
CA ARG A 41 11.88 -6.56 -16.18
C ARG A 41 11.82 -6.39 -14.66
N LEU A 42 10.79 -5.69 -14.17
CA LEU A 42 10.56 -5.47 -12.74
C LEU A 42 9.87 -6.64 -12.04
N GLY A 43 9.46 -7.70 -12.77
CA GLY A 43 8.74 -8.85 -12.22
C GLY A 43 7.30 -8.53 -11.81
N ILE A 44 6.70 -7.50 -12.41
CA ILE A 44 5.31 -7.11 -12.24
C ILE A 44 4.47 -7.90 -13.23
N LYS A 45 3.68 -8.85 -12.72
CA LYS A 45 2.86 -9.77 -13.52
C LYS A 45 1.36 -9.48 -13.46
N PHE A 46 0.92 -8.82 -12.39
CA PHE A 46 -0.48 -8.50 -12.19
C PHE A 46 -0.80 -7.13 -12.80
N PRO A 47 -2.04 -6.91 -13.26
CA PRO A 47 -2.51 -5.59 -13.64
C PRO A 47 -2.25 -4.55 -12.53
N VAL A 48 -1.84 -3.36 -12.94
CA VAL A 48 -1.65 -2.24 -12.02
C VAL A 48 -3.02 -1.65 -11.70
N PHE A 49 -3.49 -1.87 -10.48
CA PHE A 49 -4.72 -1.30 -9.95
C PHE A 49 -4.56 0.21 -9.70
N LYS A 50 -3.46 0.60 -9.06
CA LYS A 50 -3.13 1.99 -8.75
C LYS A 50 -1.62 2.19 -8.71
N ALA A 51 -1.15 3.39 -9.05
CA ALA A 51 0.25 3.77 -8.85
C ALA A 51 0.36 5.18 -8.27
N PHE A 52 1.44 5.40 -7.54
CA PHE A 52 1.78 6.69 -6.91
C PHE A 52 3.22 7.04 -7.25
N ALA A 53 3.46 8.31 -7.52
CA ALA A 53 4.80 8.89 -7.60
C ALA A 53 5.06 9.72 -6.35
N PHE A 54 6.27 9.66 -5.80
CA PHE A 54 6.71 10.51 -4.71
C PHE A 54 8.21 10.78 -4.83
N GLN A 55 8.68 11.81 -4.15
CA GLN A 55 10.09 12.19 -4.12
C GLN A 55 10.63 11.98 -2.72
N ASP A 56 11.83 11.42 -2.61
CA ASP A 56 12.60 11.39 -1.37
C ASP A 56 14.08 11.69 -1.69
N ARG A 57 14.96 11.58 -0.70
CA ARG A 57 16.41 11.81 -0.86
C ARG A 57 17.08 10.80 -1.81
N HIS A 58 16.46 9.66 -2.09
CA HIS A 58 16.95 8.67 -3.05
C HIS A 58 16.52 8.97 -4.49
N GLY A 59 15.57 9.89 -4.69
CA GLY A 59 15.15 10.31 -6.02
C GLY A 59 13.65 10.21 -6.23
N SER A 60 13.26 10.12 -7.49
CA SER A 60 11.86 9.93 -7.88
C SER A 60 11.50 8.46 -7.72
N ASN A 61 10.55 8.20 -6.83
CA ASN A 61 10.09 6.87 -6.48
C ASN A 61 8.68 6.65 -7.01
N TYR A 62 8.35 5.39 -7.27
CA TYR A 62 7.04 4.96 -7.71
C TYR A 62 6.62 3.70 -6.97
N VAL A 63 5.40 3.70 -6.44
CA VAL A 63 4.77 2.49 -5.89
C VAL A 63 3.64 2.06 -6.81
N LEU A 64 3.75 0.83 -7.32
CA LEU A 64 2.74 0.17 -8.14
C LEU A 64 2.00 -0.86 -7.27
N LEU A 65 0.71 -0.65 -7.09
CA LEU A 65 -0.21 -1.56 -6.42
C LEU A 65 -0.86 -2.45 -7.49
N THR A 66 -0.63 -3.75 -7.39
CA THR A 66 -1.03 -4.71 -8.42
C THR A 66 -1.81 -5.88 -7.82
N GLU A 67 -2.89 -6.27 -8.46
CA GLU A 67 -3.86 -7.24 -7.96
C GLU A 67 -4.10 -8.29 -9.05
N SER A 68 -4.00 -9.58 -8.71
CA SER A 68 -4.20 -10.66 -9.67
C SER A 68 -5.65 -10.72 -10.13
N GLN A 69 -5.93 -11.05 -11.39
CA GLN A 69 -7.32 -11.22 -11.86
C GLN A 69 -7.60 -12.71 -11.99
N ASP A 70 -8.29 -13.29 -10.99
CA ASP A 70 -8.44 -14.75 -10.88
C ASP A 70 -9.79 -15.27 -11.36
N SER A 71 -10.87 -14.54 -11.07
CA SER A 71 -12.23 -14.89 -11.51
C SER A 71 -13.12 -13.66 -11.48
N ILE A 72 -14.18 -13.69 -12.29
CA ILE A 72 -15.24 -12.68 -12.26
C ILE A 72 -16.48 -13.36 -11.67
N VAL A 73 -16.98 -12.83 -10.55
CA VAL A 73 -18.25 -13.25 -9.96
C VAL A 73 -19.36 -12.46 -10.64
N HIS A 74 -20.35 -13.17 -11.15
CA HIS A 74 -21.48 -12.60 -11.89
C HIS A 74 -22.77 -12.53 -11.06
N ASP A 75 -22.70 -12.77 -9.76
CA ASP A 75 -23.87 -12.77 -8.87
C ASP A 75 -24.17 -11.33 -8.40
N GLY A 76 -25.30 -10.78 -8.88
CA GLY A 76 -25.78 -9.42 -8.55
C GLY A 76 -25.69 -8.42 -9.71
N PRO A 77 -26.09 -7.14 -9.51
CA PRO A 77 -26.16 -6.14 -10.58
C PRO A 77 -24.80 -5.69 -11.13
N ASN A 78 -23.69 -6.10 -10.50
CA ASN A 78 -22.32 -5.77 -10.91
C ASN A 78 -21.45 -7.02 -10.88
N ALA A 79 -20.67 -7.23 -11.95
CA ALA A 79 -19.64 -8.25 -11.96
C ALA A 79 -18.44 -7.77 -11.11
N ASP A 80 -18.02 -8.57 -10.11
CA ASP A 80 -16.87 -8.25 -9.27
C ASP A 80 -15.68 -9.16 -9.60
N THR A 81 -14.47 -8.59 -9.63
CA THR A 81 -13.26 -9.36 -9.91
C THR A 81 -12.66 -9.84 -8.59
N LEU A 82 -12.55 -11.16 -8.43
CA LEU A 82 -11.84 -11.73 -7.30
C LEU A 82 -10.34 -11.77 -7.59
N HIS A 83 -9.59 -11.44 -6.55
CA HIS A 83 -8.15 -11.36 -6.55
C HIS A 83 -7.61 -12.34 -5.50
N ARG A 84 -6.68 -13.22 -5.85
CA ARG A 84 -6.09 -14.19 -4.90
C ARG A 84 -4.70 -13.80 -4.44
N ALA A 85 -4.06 -12.85 -5.10
CA ALA A 85 -2.74 -12.36 -4.77
C ALA A 85 -2.61 -10.87 -5.06
N ILE A 86 -1.88 -10.19 -4.19
CA ILE A 86 -1.49 -8.79 -4.38
C ILE A 86 0.03 -8.66 -4.39
N LYS A 87 0.50 -7.63 -5.08
CA LYS A 87 1.88 -7.19 -5.03
C LYS A 87 1.97 -5.68 -5.08
N ALA A 88 2.61 -5.07 -4.08
CA ALA A 88 3.05 -3.68 -4.11
C ALA A 88 4.54 -3.67 -4.47
N VAL A 89 4.94 -2.92 -5.50
CA VAL A 89 6.34 -2.79 -5.91
C VAL A 89 6.75 -1.34 -5.84
N CYS A 90 7.80 -1.03 -5.07
CA CYS A 90 8.44 0.27 -5.10
C CYS A 90 9.67 0.23 -5.99
N VAL A 91 9.77 1.20 -6.89
CA VAL A 91 10.92 1.39 -7.77
C VAL A 91 11.43 2.81 -7.69
N VAL A 92 12.73 2.98 -7.92
CA VAL A 92 13.39 4.28 -8.00
C VAL A 92 13.81 4.51 -9.45
N ALA A 93 13.51 5.70 -9.98
CA ALA A 93 14.04 6.13 -11.26
C ALA A 93 15.55 6.38 -11.16
N ASN A 94 16.31 5.93 -12.15
CA ASN A 94 17.73 6.15 -12.29
C ASN A 94 18.10 6.30 -13.77
N GLY A 95 19.38 6.60 -14.06
CA GLY A 95 19.85 6.82 -15.43
C GLY A 95 19.57 5.66 -16.40
N ASP A 96 19.43 4.43 -15.89
CA ASP A 96 19.18 3.20 -16.67
C ASP A 96 17.70 2.76 -16.66
N GLY A 97 16.81 3.64 -16.19
CA GLY A 97 15.37 3.43 -16.10
C GLY A 97 14.91 3.30 -14.64
N TYR A 98 14.63 2.06 -14.20
CA TYR A 98 14.04 1.81 -12.88
C TYR A 98 14.71 0.62 -12.19
N THR A 99 15.03 0.79 -10.90
CA THR A 99 15.48 -0.30 -10.02
C THR A 99 14.45 -0.54 -8.93
N LYS A 100 14.14 -1.81 -8.67
CA LYS A 100 13.24 -2.20 -7.56
C LYS A 100 13.93 -1.97 -6.22
N ASN A 101 13.28 -1.19 -5.36
CA ASN A 101 13.73 -0.90 -4.00
C ASN A 101 13.20 -1.97 -3.02
N TRP A 102 11.88 -2.12 -2.97
CA TRP A 102 11.21 -3.10 -2.13
C TRP A 102 9.92 -3.60 -2.79
N GLU A 103 9.41 -4.72 -2.26
CA GLU A 103 8.11 -5.27 -2.63
C GLU A 103 7.38 -5.84 -1.42
N ILE A 104 6.05 -5.78 -1.45
CA ILE A 104 5.15 -6.48 -0.53
C ILE A 104 4.33 -7.44 -1.37
N ASN A 105 4.29 -8.70 -0.96
CA ASN A 105 3.50 -9.75 -1.62
C ASN A 105 2.61 -10.38 -0.56
N ASP A 106 1.36 -10.64 -0.90
CA ASP A 106 0.44 -11.39 -0.03
C ASP A 106 -0.60 -12.14 -0.88
N PHE A 107 -1.22 -13.15 -0.29
CA PHE A 107 -2.20 -14.04 -0.93
C PHE A 107 -3.32 -14.38 0.04
N ILE A 108 -4.47 -14.79 -0.50
CA ILE A 108 -5.58 -15.27 0.32
C ILE A 108 -5.19 -16.52 1.12
N ASP A 109 -5.57 -16.56 2.39
CA ASP A 109 -5.56 -17.76 3.22
C ASP A 109 -6.85 -18.54 3.01
N LYS A 110 -6.79 -19.49 2.09
CA LYS A 110 -7.91 -20.41 1.81
C LYS A 110 -8.29 -21.26 3.02
N THR A 111 -7.37 -21.50 3.95
CA THR A 111 -7.67 -22.30 5.15
C THR A 111 -8.47 -21.50 6.18
N ALA A 112 -8.38 -20.17 6.11
CA ALA A 112 -9.21 -19.23 6.86
C ALA A 112 -10.47 -18.79 6.10
N GLY A 113 -10.77 -19.39 4.94
CA GLY A 113 -11.95 -19.06 4.14
C GLY A 113 -11.85 -17.72 3.40
N GLU A 114 -10.65 -17.21 3.13
CA GLU A 114 -10.49 -15.96 2.35
C GLU A 114 -10.75 -16.20 0.85
N ILE A 115 -11.60 -15.38 0.24
CA ILE A 115 -11.99 -15.48 -1.18
C ILE A 115 -11.40 -14.40 -2.07
N SER A 116 -11.04 -13.24 -1.50
CA SER A 116 -10.46 -12.12 -2.25
C SER A 116 -9.49 -11.29 -1.40
N ILE A 117 -8.52 -10.62 -2.05
CA ILE A 117 -7.54 -9.72 -1.42
C ILE A 117 -7.30 -8.48 -2.29
N TRP A 118 -7.34 -7.26 -1.72
CA TRP A 118 -7.17 -6.02 -2.49
C TRP A 118 -6.58 -4.87 -1.66
N PHE A 119 -6.02 -3.87 -2.34
CA PHE A 119 -5.44 -2.68 -1.72
C PHE A 119 -6.49 -1.62 -1.38
N TRP A 120 -6.34 -0.99 -0.22
CA TRP A 120 -7.08 0.21 0.16
C TRP A 120 -6.25 1.44 -0.17
N SER A 121 -6.16 1.77 -1.46
CA SER A 121 -5.25 2.80 -1.96
C SER A 121 -5.45 4.20 -1.34
N LYS A 122 -6.66 4.53 -0.83
CA LYS A 122 -6.95 5.77 -0.09
C LYS A 122 -6.39 5.80 1.33
N SER A 123 -6.03 4.63 1.86
CA SER A 123 -5.46 4.39 3.18
C SER A 123 -3.94 4.14 3.10
N CYS A 124 -3.34 4.33 1.91
CA CYS A 124 -1.89 4.37 1.75
C CYS A 124 -1.35 5.80 1.96
N ALA A 125 -0.12 5.92 2.46
CA ALA A 125 0.57 7.19 2.66
C ALA A 125 2.05 7.08 2.31
N PHE A 126 2.66 8.19 1.87
CA PHE A 126 4.03 8.21 1.34
C PHE A 126 4.69 9.56 1.68
N THR A 127 4.91 9.81 2.96
CA THR A 127 5.37 11.12 3.46
C THR A 127 6.57 10.92 4.36
N ASP A 128 7.56 11.81 4.31
CA ASP A 128 8.63 11.88 5.31
C ASP A 128 8.08 12.51 6.59
N LEU A 129 7.82 11.69 7.61
CA LEU A 129 7.18 12.12 8.86
C LEU A 129 8.20 12.39 9.96
N ASP A 130 9.43 11.91 9.83
CA ASP A 130 10.50 12.09 10.83
C ASP A 130 11.59 13.08 10.40
N GLY A 131 11.53 13.57 9.16
CA GLY A 131 12.40 14.60 8.62
C GLY A 131 13.79 14.09 8.20
N ASP A 132 13.98 12.77 8.05
CA ASP A 132 15.27 12.20 7.63
C ASP A 132 15.51 12.22 6.11
N GLY A 133 14.52 12.72 5.36
CA GLY A 133 14.52 12.81 3.91
C GLY A 133 14.12 11.51 3.20
N LEU A 134 13.74 10.44 3.91
CA LEU A 134 13.14 9.24 3.34
C LEU A 134 11.63 9.25 3.54
N ALA A 135 10.89 8.75 2.56
CA ALA A 135 9.46 8.59 2.72
C ALA A 135 9.13 7.43 3.66
N ASP A 136 8.23 7.67 4.62
CA ASP A 136 7.58 6.65 5.43
C ASP A 136 6.36 6.13 4.67
N VAL A 137 6.47 4.90 4.13
CA VAL A 137 5.47 4.38 3.22
C VAL A 137 4.53 3.42 3.94
N PHE A 138 3.26 3.82 4.08
CA PHE A 138 2.18 2.98 4.58
C PHE A 138 1.39 2.37 3.43
N ILE A 139 1.26 1.04 3.41
CA ILE A 139 0.46 0.28 2.46
C ILE A 139 -0.63 -0.47 3.22
N ALA A 140 -1.89 -0.18 2.89
CA ALA A 140 -3.06 -0.82 3.47
C ALA A 140 -3.72 -1.77 2.46
N TYR A 141 -4.11 -2.95 2.92
CA TYR A 141 -4.89 -3.92 2.14
C TYR A 141 -5.73 -4.80 3.06
N SER A 142 -6.78 -5.39 2.50
CA SER A 142 -7.67 -6.29 3.22
C SER A 142 -8.00 -7.53 2.40
N THR A 143 -8.55 -8.53 3.08
CA THR A 143 -9.17 -9.71 2.47
C THR A 143 -10.67 -9.73 2.75
N LYS A 144 -11.40 -10.51 1.95
CA LYS A 144 -12.82 -10.86 2.15
C LYS A 144 -12.90 -12.35 2.46
N GLY A 145 -13.66 -12.73 3.48
CA GLY A 145 -14.01 -14.13 3.75
C GLY A 145 -15.22 -14.63 2.96
N GLU A 146 -15.50 -15.93 3.03
CA GLU A 146 -16.64 -16.58 2.36
C GLU A 146 -18.01 -16.10 2.87
N GLU A 147 -18.12 -15.74 4.15
CA GLU A 147 -19.33 -15.19 4.75
C GLU A 147 -19.28 -13.65 4.74
N ASP A 148 -20.43 -13.00 4.49
CA ASP A 148 -20.54 -11.54 4.48
C ASP A 148 -20.11 -10.96 5.83
N GLY A 149 -18.93 -10.32 5.86
CA GLY A 149 -18.40 -9.62 7.04
C GLY A 149 -17.50 -10.47 7.94
N ASN A 150 -17.31 -11.77 7.69
CA ASN A 150 -16.57 -12.64 8.61
C ASN A 150 -15.22 -13.11 8.03
N GLY A 151 -14.22 -13.24 8.90
CA GLY A 151 -12.94 -13.93 8.59
C GLY A 151 -11.93 -13.19 7.73
N GLY A 152 -12.24 -11.97 7.27
CA GLY A 152 -11.27 -11.12 6.57
C GLY A 152 -10.16 -10.60 7.49
N ARG A 153 -9.04 -10.17 6.91
CA ARG A 153 -7.94 -9.54 7.63
C ARG A 153 -7.55 -8.22 7.01
N LEU A 154 -7.25 -7.25 7.86
CA LEU A 154 -6.61 -6.00 7.50
C LEU A 154 -5.12 -6.08 7.81
N LYS A 155 -4.28 -5.61 6.89
CA LYS A 155 -2.86 -5.36 7.17
C LYS A 155 -2.50 -3.94 6.76
N LEU A 156 -1.87 -3.23 7.69
CA LEU A 156 -1.18 -1.97 7.45
C LEU A 156 0.32 -2.22 7.57
N ILE A 157 1.02 -2.13 6.44
CA ILE A 157 2.47 -2.34 6.37
C ILE A 157 3.15 -0.99 6.21
N LEU A 158 4.00 -0.63 7.16
CA LEU A 158 4.94 0.47 7.06
C LEU A 158 6.27 -0.03 6.49
N VAL A 159 6.77 0.63 5.46
CA VAL A 159 8.17 0.53 5.02
C VAL A 159 8.92 1.74 5.56
N TYR A 160 9.74 1.53 6.58
CA TYR A 160 10.50 2.55 7.28
C TYR A 160 11.99 2.25 7.15
N LYS A 161 12.75 3.11 6.48
CA LYS A 161 14.22 2.95 6.29
C LYS A 161 14.61 1.55 5.75
N GLY A 162 13.77 0.98 4.88
CA GLY A 162 13.95 -0.34 4.29
C GLY A 162 13.41 -1.52 5.11
N GLN A 163 13.02 -1.31 6.37
CA GLN A 163 12.37 -2.31 7.21
C GLN A 163 10.86 -2.31 7.00
N LYS A 164 10.26 -3.50 6.95
CA LYS A 164 8.80 -3.68 6.91
C LYS A 164 8.28 -3.93 8.32
N ILE A 165 7.37 -3.10 8.78
CA ILE A 165 6.76 -3.14 10.11
C ILE A 165 5.25 -3.26 9.90
N ALA A 166 4.59 -4.16 10.61
CA ALA A 166 3.22 -4.54 10.28
C ALA A 166 2.26 -4.42 11.47
N ILE A 167 1.12 -3.78 11.22
CA ILE A 167 -0.07 -3.88 12.06
C ILE A 167 -1.04 -4.81 11.34
N ARG A 168 -1.51 -5.84 12.04
CA ARG A 168 -2.37 -6.89 11.51
C ARG A 168 -3.63 -6.95 12.34
N HIS A 169 -4.76 -7.00 11.67
CA HIS A 169 -6.05 -7.19 12.30
C HIS A 169 -6.76 -8.37 11.65
N GLN A 170 -7.18 -9.32 12.47
CA GLN A 170 -8.08 -10.39 12.08
C GLN A 170 -9.49 -9.97 12.53
N ASP A 171 -10.42 -9.92 11.58
CA ASP A 171 -11.82 -9.60 11.86
C ASP A 171 -12.60 -10.88 12.23
N SER A 172 -13.73 -10.67 12.89
CA SER A 172 -14.67 -11.69 13.35
C SER A 172 -16.01 -11.04 13.68
N ASP A 173 -17.12 -11.77 13.57
CA ASP A 173 -18.41 -11.28 14.07
C ASP A 173 -18.43 -11.12 15.60
N LEU A 174 -17.64 -11.92 16.31
CA LEU A 174 -17.55 -11.90 17.76
C LEU A 174 -16.42 -10.96 18.20
N ASP A 175 -16.70 -10.10 19.19
CA ASP A 175 -15.69 -9.22 19.78
C ASP A 175 -14.42 -9.98 20.21
N GLU A 176 -14.58 -11.17 20.81
CA GLU A 176 -13.48 -12.04 21.26
C GLU A 176 -12.70 -12.72 20.12
N GLY A 177 -13.27 -12.77 18.92
CA GLY A 177 -12.61 -13.31 17.73
C GLY A 177 -11.70 -12.29 17.05
N ARG A 178 -11.86 -11.00 17.35
CA ARG A 178 -11.10 -9.92 16.74
C ARG A 178 -9.73 -9.78 17.37
N GLN A 179 -8.69 -9.83 16.55
CA GLN A 179 -7.31 -9.78 17.05
C GLN A 179 -6.51 -8.74 16.30
N THR A 180 -6.08 -7.69 17.01
CA THR A 180 -5.14 -6.68 16.49
C THR A 180 -3.76 -6.93 17.07
N ARG A 181 -2.81 -7.28 16.20
CA ARG A 181 -1.39 -7.50 16.52
C ARG A 181 -0.54 -6.39 15.91
N VAL A 182 0.21 -5.70 16.74
CA VAL A 182 1.14 -4.65 16.34
C VAL A 182 2.55 -5.18 16.48
N ASP A 183 3.35 -5.07 15.42
CA ASP A 183 4.78 -5.36 15.50
C ASP A 183 5.44 -4.50 16.60
N ALA A 184 6.18 -5.12 17.51
CA ALA A 184 6.80 -4.41 18.64
C ALA A 184 7.73 -3.27 18.18
N THR A 185 8.34 -3.40 17.00
CA THR A 185 9.19 -2.36 16.42
C THR A 185 8.43 -1.08 16.07
N PHE A 186 7.11 -1.15 15.88
CA PHE A 186 6.27 0.03 15.65
C PHE A 186 6.36 1.02 16.82
N TYR A 187 6.39 0.52 18.06
CA TYR A 187 6.44 1.37 19.26
C TYR A 187 7.80 2.03 19.50
N ALA A 188 8.84 1.59 18.78
CA ALA A 188 10.17 2.20 18.80
C ALA A 188 10.35 3.29 17.74
N LEU A 189 9.35 3.51 16.86
CA LEU A 189 9.42 4.50 15.80
C LEU A 189 9.29 5.94 16.33
N PRO A 190 9.70 6.96 15.55
CA PRO A 190 9.38 8.34 15.85
C PRO A 190 7.88 8.55 16.08
N ALA A 191 7.54 9.42 17.03
CA ALA A 191 6.15 9.62 17.45
C ALA A 191 5.23 10.06 16.28
N THR A 192 5.74 10.86 15.34
CA THR A 192 5.01 11.29 14.14
C THR A 192 4.65 10.13 13.22
N VAL A 193 5.58 9.17 13.03
CA VAL A 193 5.35 7.94 12.25
C VAL A 193 4.27 7.07 12.93
N GLN A 194 4.37 6.90 14.25
CA GLN A 194 3.35 6.15 15.01
C GLN A 194 1.97 6.81 14.90
N GLN A 195 1.90 8.13 15.06
CA GLN A 195 0.68 8.91 14.94
C GLN A 195 0.03 8.76 13.57
N GLN A 196 0.81 8.75 12.49
CA GLN A 196 0.28 8.54 11.14
C GLN A 196 -0.33 7.14 10.99
N GLY A 197 0.35 6.10 11.46
CA GLY A 197 -0.19 4.74 11.43
C GLY A 197 -1.52 4.63 12.18
N ILE A 198 -1.60 5.22 13.37
CA ILE A 198 -2.84 5.29 14.16
C ILE A 198 -3.92 6.09 13.42
N ALA A 199 -3.57 7.23 12.80
CA ALA A 199 -4.52 8.05 12.07
C ALA A 199 -5.11 7.33 10.84
N ILE A 200 -4.32 6.50 10.16
CA ILE A 200 -4.79 5.65 9.06
C ILE A 200 -5.81 4.64 9.59
N LEU A 201 -5.50 3.93 10.69
CA LEU A 201 -6.44 2.98 11.30
C LEU A 201 -7.73 3.65 11.78
N LYS A 202 -7.65 4.86 12.36
CA LYS A 202 -8.84 5.65 12.72
C LYS A 202 -9.72 5.93 11.51
N ARG A 203 -9.12 6.33 10.39
CA ARG A 203 -9.87 6.61 9.16
C ARG A 203 -10.55 5.37 8.60
N ILE A 204 -9.86 4.24 8.61
CA ILE A 204 -10.41 2.94 8.23
C ILE A 204 -11.66 2.62 9.07
N VAL A 205 -11.57 2.76 10.39
CA VAL A 205 -12.71 2.51 11.31
C VAL A 205 -13.84 3.52 11.07
N GLN A 206 -13.51 4.80 10.91
CA GLN A 206 -14.50 5.86 10.66
C GLN A 206 -15.22 5.72 9.32
N ASN A 207 -14.57 5.13 8.32
CA ASN A 207 -15.15 4.84 7.02
C ASN A 207 -15.94 3.53 7.00
N GLU A 208 -16.04 2.82 8.12
CA GLU A 208 -16.68 1.50 8.23
C GLU A 208 -16.01 0.45 7.30
N GLU A 209 -14.72 0.61 7.01
CA GLU A 209 -13.94 -0.31 6.16
C GLU A 209 -13.47 -1.55 6.96
N ALA A 210 -13.22 -1.39 8.27
CA ALA A 210 -12.98 -2.49 9.22
C ALA A 210 -13.33 -2.06 10.65
N TYR A 211 -13.70 -3.02 11.50
CA TYR A 211 -14.00 -2.77 12.90
C TYR A 211 -12.94 -3.38 13.84
N LEU A 212 -12.10 -2.54 14.44
CA LEU A 212 -10.95 -3.00 15.24
C LEU A 212 -11.31 -3.33 16.72
N GLY A 213 -12.56 -3.18 17.12
CA GLY A 213 -13.03 -3.34 18.51
C GLY A 213 -12.79 -2.10 19.38
N SER A 214 -13.70 -1.78 20.29
CA SER A 214 -13.72 -0.50 21.05
C SER A 214 -12.45 -0.21 21.90
N GLY A 215 -11.65 -1.23 22.21
CA GLY A 215 -10.40 -1.09 23.00
C GLY A 215 -9.12 -0.88 22.20
N TRP A 216 -9.17 -0.86 20.87
CA TRP A 216 -7.96 -0.93 20.03
C TRP A 216 -6.97 0.21 20.26
N GLU A 217 -7.46 1.45 20.37
CA GLU A 217 -6.62 2.63 20.60
C GLU A 217 -5.89 2.57 21.94
N GLU A 218 -6.58 2.13 22.98
CA GLU A 218 -6.03 2.02 24.32
C GLU A 218 -5.03 0.87 24.42
N GLY A 219 -5.29 -0.24 23.72
CA GLY A 219 -4.34 -1.34 23.58
C GLY A 219 -3.05 -0.89 22.92
N MET A 220 -3.14 -0.14 21.81
CA MET A 220 -1.97 0.42 21.14
C MET A 220 -1.19 1.37 22.04
N LYS A 221 -1.86 2.26 22.80
CA LYS A 221 -1.19 3.15 23.77
C LYS A 221 -0.42 2.39 24.85
N LYS A 222 -0.91 1.21 25.25
CA LYS A 222 -0.29 0.33 26.24
C LYS A 222 0.77 -0.60 25.66
N HIS A 223 1.08 -0.48 24.37
CA HIS A 223 1.93 -1.39 23.61
C HIS A 223 1.46 -2.85 23.68
N LYS A 224 0.15 -3.05 23.80
CA LYS A 224 -0.48 -4.36 23.89
C LYS A 224 -1.20 -4.68 22.58
N SER A 225 -1.12 -5.94 22.17
CA SER A 225 -2.09 -6.48 21.22
C SER A 225 -3.47 -6.43 21.85
N VAL A 226 -4.48 -6.11 21.03
CA VAL A 226 -5.88 -6.19 21.44
C VAL A 226 -6.35 -7.57 21.00
N LEU A 227 -6.57 -8.42 22.00
CA LEU A 227 -7.07 -9.79 21.85
C LEU A 227 -8.52 -9.81 22.29
#